data_AF-A0A818FBL8-F1
#
_entry.id   AF-A0A818FBL8-F1
#
_cell.length_a   1.000
_cell.length_b   1.000
_cell.length_c   1.000
_cell.angle_alpha   90.00
_cell.angle_beta   90.00
_cell.angle_gamma   90.00
#
_symmetry.space_group_name_H-M   'P 1'
#
loop_
_entity.id
_entity.type
_entity.pdbx_description
1 polymer ?
#
loop_
_entity_poly.entity_id
_entity_poly.type
_entity_poly.pdbx_seq_one_letter_code
_entity_poly.pdbx_strand_id
1 'polypeptide(L)'
;MKELQDRSQLYIRYNNSADNDIAELDSQSVLARATTKDPPSFVLVRDIRYSTSVRSKALLSFVGEIKPEWVEYGITRQLKLTSEEENRLNSNNIFQNALAKFSHRISMLLNNTAKAAILSGPAGTVFTSELHLRQNMVEEFHFQLENKNTPKSTQYTNLARNLESVMKMPQIFRPMQWRWQNQKQVIITVNCNTSTKTCDITVNARNSEYQNVKKEFASFLRWLQDCAVIRHPNSGK
;
A
#
# COMPACT_ATOMS: atom_id res chain seq x y z
N MET A 1 15.35 -20.83 -14.12
CA MET A 1 15.91 -20.80 -12.75
C MET A 1 16.57 -19.46 -12.38
N LYS A 2 17.29 -18.78 -13.29
CA LYS A 2 17.84 -17.42 -13.02
C LYS A 2 16.75 -16.37 -12.69
N GLU A 3 15.59 -16.41 -13.35
CA GLU A 3 14.50 -15.45 -13.12
C GLU A 3 13.83 -15.51 -11.74
N LEU A 4 14.02 -16.61 -11.00
CA LEU A 4 13.47 -16.78 -9.64
C LEU A 4 14.45 -16.31 -8.55
N GLN A 5 15.75 -16.24 -8.84
CA GLN A 5 16.78 -15.83 -7.87
C GLN A 5 16.81 -14.31 -7.64
N ASP A 6 16.41 -13.52 -8.64
CA ASP A 6 16.43 -12.05 -8.55
C ASP A 6 15.16 -11.43 -7.92
N ARG A 7 14.17 -12.27 -7.56
CA ARG A 7 12.94 -11.82 -6.91
C ARG A 7 13.04 -12.14 -5.43
N SER A 8 13.00 -11.12 -4.57
CA SER A 8 12.77 -11.28 -3.13
C SER A 8 11.39 -11.91 -2.92
N GLN A 9 11.36 -13.24 -2.82
CA GLN A 9 10.14 -14.03 -2.64
C GLN A 9 9.96 -14.41 -1.18
N LEU A 10 8.68 -14.51 -0.81
CA LEU A 10 8.22 -14.69 0.55
C LEU A 10 7.96 -16.17 0.78
N TYR A 11 8.41 -16.68 1.92
CA TYR A 11 8.33 -18.10 2.24
C TYR A 11 7.16 -18.35 3.19
N ILE A 12 6.31 -19.31 2.86
CA ILE A 12 5.28 -19.84 3.77
C ILE A 12 5.84 -21.12 4.39
N ARG A 13 5.80 -21.22 5.72
CA ARG A 13 6.25 -22.42 6.46
C ARG A 13 5.05 -23.33 6.68
N TYR A 14 5.23 -24.61 6.38
CA TYR A 14 4.25 -25.64 6.67
C TYR A 14 4.49 -26.17 8.09
N ASN A 15 3.48 -26.11 8.96
CA ASN A 15 3.55 -26.66 10.31
C ASN A 15 2.67 -27.92 10.40
N ASN A 16 3.27 -29.01 10.87
CA ASN A 16 2.66 -30.33 10.87
C ASN A 16 2.13 -30.69 12.27
N SER A 17 1.41 -29.75 12.90
CA SER A 17 0.77 -29.98 14.20
C SER A 17 -0.67 -30.43 13.98
N ALA A 18 -0.85 -31.74 14.00
CA ALA A 18 -2.09 -32.52 14.19
C ALA A 18 -3.40 -31.92 13.60
N ASP A 19 -3.89 -32.61 12.56
CA ASP A 19 -5.26 -32.62 12.04
C ASP A 19 -5.83 -31.37 11.35
N ASN A 20 -5.02 -30.36 11.03
CA ASN A 20 -5.37 -29.44 9.94
C ASN A 20 -4.12 -29.07 9.13
N ASP A 21 -4.16 -29.35 7.83
CA ASP A 21 -3.17 -28.87 6.85
C ASP A 21 -3.29 -27.34 6.71
N ILE A 22 -2.67 -26.59 7.61
CA ILE A 22 -2.70 -25.12 7.60
C ILE A 22 -1.35 -24.58 7.13
N ALA A 23 -1.38 -23.86 6.01
CA ALA A 23 -0.27 -23.05 5.55
C ALA A 23 -0.32 -21.70 6.29
N GLU A 24 0.67 -21.43 7.17
CA GLU A 24 0.71 -20.19 7.95
C GLU A 24 1.48 -19.09 7.20
N LEU A 25 0.76 -18.05 6.78
CA LEU A 25 1.33 -16.82 6.24
C LEU A 25 1.90 -15.97 7.38
N ASP A 26 3.22 -15.87 7.47
CA ASP A 26 3.86 -14.91 8.36
C ASP A 26 3.50 -13.48 7.90
N SER A 27 2.96 -12.69 8.83
CA SER A 27 2.54 -11.29 8.60
C SER A 27 3.67 -10.38 8.09
N GLN A 28 4.94 -10.70 8.35
CA GLN A 28 6.10 -10.00 7.77
C GLN A 28 6.48 -10.52 6.37
N SER A 29 5.97 -11.69 6.01
CA SER A 29 6.15 -12.34 4.72
C SER A 29 5.09 -11.95 3.69
N VAL A 30 4.45 -10.78 3.85
CA VAL A 30 3.61 -10.17 2.81
C VAL A 30 4.33 -8.89 2.37
N LEU A 31 5.18 -8.98 1.35
CA LEU A 31 5.69 -7.79 0.68
C LEU A 31 4.49 -7.02 0.18
N ALA A 32 4.23 -5.89 0.80
CA ALA A 32 3.40 -4.87 0.21
C ALA A 32 4.07 -4.49 -1.14
N ARG A 33 3.44 -4.92 -2.25
CA ARG A 33 3.87 -4.67 -3.63
C ARG A 33 2.95 -3.63 -4.24
N ALA A 34 3.41 -2.79 -5.17
CA ALA A 34 2.52 -1.89 -5.91
C ALA A 34 1.30 -2.63 -6.50
N THR A 35 0.10 -2.07 -6.34
CA THR A 35 -1.17 -2.57 -6.91
C THR A 35 -1.09 -2.83 -8.40
N THR A 36 -0.21 -2.15 -9.12
CA THR A 36 -0.04 -2.24 -10.57
C THR A 36 0.66 -3.52 -11.05
N LYS A 37 1.11 -4.39 -10.15
CA LYS A 37 1.75 -5.67 -10.49
C LYS A 37 0.81 -6.82 -10.19
N ASP A 38 0.90 -7.87 -11.01
CA ASP A 38 0.18 -9.12 -10.76
C ASP A 38 0.46 -9.65 -9.34
N PRO A 39 -0.54 -10.25 -8.67
CA PRO A 39 -0.38 -10.78 -7.32
C PRO A 39 0.79 -11.77 -7.28
N PRO A 40 1.59 -11.78 -6.19
CA PRO A 40 2.72 -12.70 -6.12
C PRO A 40 2.22 -14.14 -6.16
N SER A 41 2.85 -14.91 -7.03
CA SER A 41 2.89 -16.36 -7.01
C SER A 41 3.22 -16.83 -5.59
N PHE A 42 2.29 -17.52 -4.90
CA PHE A 42 2.60 -18.07 -3.57
C PHE A 42 3.56 -19.26 -3.70
N VAL A 43 4.66 -19.22 -2.95
CA VAL A 43 5.65 -20.30 -2.90
C VAL A 43 5.29 -21.27 -1.78
N LEU A 44 4.88 -22.49 -2.14
CA LEU A 44 4.62 -23.58 -1.20
C LEU A 44 5.88 -24.43 -1.01
N VAL A 45 6.47 -24.40 0.18
CA VAL A 45 7.55 -25.33 0.55
C VAL A 45 6.95 -26.45 1.40
N ARG A 46 6.92 -27.68 0.86
CA ARG A 46 6.52 -28.88 1.62
C ARG A 46 7.74 -29.73 1.92
N ASP A 47 8.10 -29.85 3.19
CA ASP A 47 9.13 -30.81 3.63
C ASP A 47 8.54 -32.22 3.67
N ILE A 48 8.84 -33.05 2.66
CA ILE A 48 8.51 -34.48 2.67
C ILE A 48 9.71 -35.25 3.22
N ARG A 49 9.57 -35.87 4.39
CA ARG A 49 10.61 -36.71 5.00
C ARG A 49 10.45 -38.17 4.53
N TYR A 50 11.33 -38.65 3.65
CA TYR A 50 11.52 -40.09 3.45
C TYR A 50 12.73 -40.55 4.28
N SER A 51 12.52 -41.44 5.24
CA SER A 51 13.62 -42.16 5.88
C SER A 51 13.91 -43.45 5.10
N THR A 52 15.02 -43.50 4.36
CA THR A 52 15.62 -44.77 3.95
C THR A 52 17.12 -44.76 4.25
N SER A 53 17.65 -45.95 4.51
CA SER A 53 18.94 -46.23 5.15
C SER A 53 20.20 -45.88 4.35
N VAL A 54 20.09 -45.31 3.15
CA VAL A 54 21.22 -45.23 2.19
C VAL A 54 21.54 -43.80 1.70
N ARG A 55 20.69 -42.78 1.94
CA ARG A 55 21.00 -41.39 1.55
C ARG A 55 20.51 -40.39 2.59
N SER A 56 21.41 -39.50 3.00
CA SER A 56 21.10 -38.32 3.81
C SER A 56 20.23 -37.34 3.00
N LYS A 57 18.93 -37.30 3.34
CA LYS A 57 17.98 -36.19 3.12
C LYS A 57 17.97 -35.58 1.70
N ALA A 58 17.03 -35.99 0.85
CA ALA A 58 16.63 -35.18 -0.30
C ALA A 58 15.54 -34.19 0.16
N LEU A 59 15.80 -32.88 0.03
CA LEU A 59 14.81 -31.84 0.27
C LEU A 59 14.12 -31.51 -1.06
N LEU A 60 12.84 -31.84 -1.18
CA LEU A 60 12.02 -31.53 -2.36
C LEU A 60 11.39 -30.15 -2.16
N SER A 61 12.04 -29.10 -2.68
CA SER A 61 11.43 -27.78 -2.78
C SER A 61 10.62 -27.68 -4.06
N PHE A 62 9.28 -27.62 -3.93
CA PHE A 62 8.42 -27.25 -5.04
C PHE A 62 8.39 -25.72 -5.13
N VAL A 63 8.81 -25.16 -6.26
CA VAL A 63 8.59 -23.74 -6.55
C VAL A 63 7.48 -23.69 -7.58
N GLY A 64 6.31 -23.25 -7.15
CA GLY A 64 5.13 -23.11 -7.98
C GLY A 64 4.51 -21.73 -7.82
N GLU A 65 3.66 -21.38 -8.77
CA GLU A 65 2.84 -20.18 -8.70
C GLU A 65 1.42 -20.58 -8.36
N ILE A 66 0.88 -20.17 -7.21
CA ILE A 66 -0.57 -20.25 -6.99
C ILE A 66 -1.20 -19.02 -7.62
N LYS A 67 -2.01 -19.24 -8.66
CA LYS A 67 -2.84 -18.18 -9.21
C LYS A 67 -4.06 -17.95 -8.32
N PRO A 68 -4.57 -16.71 -8.20
CA PRO A 68 -5.76 -16.45 -7.41
C PRO A 68 -6.91 -17.39 -7.78
N GLU A 69 -7.13 -17.68 -9.06
CA GLU A 69 -8.24 -18.52 -9.53
C GLU A 69 -8.23 -19.95 -8.98
N TRP A 70 -7.11 -20.42 -8.41
CA TRP A 70 -6.99 -21.76 -7.83
C TRP A 70 -7.41 -21.83 -6.36
N VAL A 71 -7.61 -20.67 -5.71
CA VAL A 71 -7.99 -20.60 -4.30
C VAL A 71 -9.52 -20.55 -4.19
N GLU A 72 -10.13 -21.73 -4.08
CA GLU A 72 -11.59 -21.90 -4.09
C GLU A 72 -12.24 -21.86 -2.69
N TYR A 73 -11.45 -21.63 -1.62
CA TYR A 73 -11.98 -21.51 -0.26
C TYR A 73 -12.91 -20.29 -0.14
N GLY A 74 -14.14 -20.49 0.34
CA GLY A 74 -15.13 -19.43 0.47
C GLY A 74 -14.79 -18.44 1.58
N ILE A 75 -14.73 -17.14 1.26
CA ILE A 75 -14.55 -16.07 2.24
C ILE A 75 -15.55 -14.95 2.02
N THR A 76 -15.73 -14.12 3.05
CA THR A 76 -16.42 -12.84 2.94
C THR A 76 -15.49 -11.73 3.42
N ARG A 77 -15.33 -10.69 2.61
CA ARG A 77 -14.53 -9.51 2.94
C ARG A 77 -15.34 -8.24 2.87
N GLN A 78 -14.98 -7.30 3.73
CA GLN A 78 -15.58 -5.98 3.79
C GLN A 78 -14.52 -4.93 3.47
N LEU A 79 -14.69 -4.28 2.32
CA LEU A 79 -13.89 -3.16 1.91
C LEU A 79 -14.52 -1.88 2.46
N LYS A 80 -13.93 -1.32 3.52
CA LYS A 80 -14.37 -0.03 4.07
C LYS A 80 -14.12 1.11 3.08
N LEU A 81 -15.11 1.99 2.96
CA LEU A 81 -15.15 3.11 2.02
C LEU A 81 -15.31 4.43 2.79
N THR A 82 -14.66 5.47 2.30
CA THR A 82 -15.01 6.86 2.58
C THR A 82 -16.18 7.29 1.70
N SER A 83 -16.81 8.43 2.02
CA SER A 83 -17.93 8.94 1.23
C SER A 83 -17.51 9.31 -0.20
N GLU A 84 -16.28 9.81 -0.37
CA GLU A 84 -15.67 10.11 -1.66
C GLU A 84 -15.45 8.83 -2.48
N GLU A 85 -14.99 7.75 -1.86
CA GLU A 85 -14.78 6.45 -2.51
C GLU A 85 -16.11 5.78 -2.88
N GLU A 86 -17.12 5.85 -2.02
CA GLU A 86 -18.47 5.37 -2.33
C GLU A 86 -19.07 6.11 -3.53
N ASN A 87 -18.98 7.45 -3.53
CA ASN A 87 -19.43 8.27 -4.64
C ASN A 87 -18.69 7.91 -5.93
N ARG A 88 -17.37 7.65 -5.85
CA ARG A 88 -16.56 7.24 -7.01
C ARG A 88 -17.00 5.91 -7.58
N LEU A 89 -17.26 4.93 -6.71
CA LEU A 89 -17.72 3.60 -7.10
C LEU A 89 -19.07 3.64 -7.84
N ASN A 90 -19.96 4.56 -7.42
CA ASN A 90 -21.28 4.77 -8.03
C ASN A 90 -21.22 5.62 -9.32
N SER A 91 -20.54 6.77 -9.29
CA SER A 91 -20.58 7.78 -10.38
C SER A 91 -19.94 7.31 -11.69
N ASN A 92 -18.94 6.44 -11.62
CA ASN A 92 -18.22 5.96 -12.81
C ASN A 92 -18.59 4.54 -13.21
N ASN A 93 -19.71 4.00 -12.69
CA ASN A 93 -20.10 2.60 -12.88
C ASN A 93 -19.00 1.59 -12.54
N ILE A 94 -18.00 1.97 -11.73
CA ILE A 94 -16.86 1.10 -11.39
C ILE A 94 -17.37 -0.14 -10.67
N PHE A 95 -18.30 0.04 -9.73
CA PHE A 95 -18.89 -1.06 -9.00
C PHE A 95 -19.71 -1.98 -9.91
N GLN A 96 -20.51 -1.42 -10.83
CA GLN A 96 -21.31 -2.20 -11.77
C GLN A 96 -20.44 -2.96 -12.78
N ASN A 97 -19.36 -2.35 -13.25
CA ASN A 97 -18.39 -3.01 -14.14
C ASN A 97 -17.68 -4.17 -13.43
N ALA A 98 -17.29 -3.97 -12.17
CA ALA A 98 -16.71 -5.04 -11.35
C ALA A 98 -17.75 -6.16 -11.10
N LEU A 99 -18.99 -5.80 -10.76
CA LEU A 99 -20.08 -6.75 -10.58
C LEU A 99 -20.30 -7.57 -11.84
N ALA A 100 -20.44 -6.94 -13.01
CA ALA A 100 -20.61 -7.65 -14.29
C ALA A 100 -19.43 -8.59 -14.60
N LYS A 101 -18.19 -8.18 -14.28
CA LYS A 101 -16.99 -8.98 -14.52
C LYS A 101 -16.89 -10.21 -13.61
N PHE A 102 -17.30 -10.09 -12.35
CA PHE A 102 -17.05 -11.11 -11.32
C PHE A 102 -18.32 -11.83 -10.81
N SER A 103 -19.52 -11.40 -11.22
CA SER A 103 -20.83 -11.91 -10.74
C SER A 103 -21.02 -13.41 -10.90
N HIS A 104 -20.38 -14.02 -11.90
CA HIS A 104 -20.47 -15.45 -12.15
C HIS A 104 -19.77 -16.32 -11.10
N ARG A 105 -18.90 -15.75 -10.24
CA ARG A 105 -18.19 -16.48 -9.18
C ARG A 105 -18.34 -15.90 -7.78
N ILE A 106 -18.65 -14.62 -7.64
CA ILE A 106 -18.77 -13.97 -6.33
C ILE A 106 -20.04 -13.12 -6.25
N SER A 107 -20.55 -12.97 -5.04
CA SER A 107 -21.55 -11.99 -4.68
C SER A 107 -20.86 -10.69 -4.27
N MET A 108 -21.32 -9.56 -4.82
CA MET A 108 -20.85 -8.23 -4.45
C MET A 108 -22.04 -7.36 -4.06
N LEU A 109 -21.98 -6.73 -2.90
CA LEU A 109 -23.01 -5.82 -2.41
C LEU A 109 -22.38 -4.51 -1.93
N LEU A 110 -22.93 -3.37 -2.36
CA LEU A 110 -22.58 -2.08 -1.80
C LEU A 110 -23.53 -1.79 -0.62
N ASN A 111 -22.99 -1.77 0.60
CA ASN A 111 -23.73 -1.42 1.81
C ASN A 111 -23.46 0.05 2.15
N ASN A 112 -24.35 0.92 1.70
CA ASN A 112 -24.25 2.37 1.89
C ASN A 112 -24.31 2.75 3.38
N THR A 113 -25.12 2.04 4.19
CA THR A 113 -25.26 2.30 5.63
C THR A 113 -23.96 1.99 6.38
N ALA A 114 -23.31 0.88 6.06
CA ALA A 114 -22.04 0.48 6.66
C ALA A 114 -20.81 1.11 5.98
N LYS A 115 -21.01 1.92 4.92
CA LYS A 115 -19.97 2.46 4.04
C LYS A 115 -18.95 1.39 3.65
N ALA A 116 -19.44 0.27 3.12
CA ALA A 116 -18.60 -0.86 2.78
C ALA A 116 -19.08 -1.58 1.52
N ALA A 117 -18.13 -2.02 0.70
CA ALA A 117 -18.39 -3.03 -0.32
C ALA A 117 -18.13 -4.42 0.28
N ILE A 118 -19.13 -5.29 0.24
CA ILE A 118 -19.09 -6.66 0.74
C ILE A 118 -18.87 -7.58 -0.45
N LEU A 119 -17.84 -8.43 -0.36
CA LEU A 119 -17.41 -9.37 -1.40
C LEU A 119 -17.45 -10.78 -0.80
N SER A 120 -18.19 -11.70 -1.40
CA SER A 120 -18.35 -13.06 -0.87
C SER A 120 -18.24 -14.12 -1.98
N GLY A 121 -17.44 -15.16 -1.74
CA GLY A 121 -17.22 -16.27 -2.68
C GLY A 121 -15.79 -16.83 -2.58
N PRO A 122 -15.28 -17.49 -3.65
CA PRO A 122 -13.92 -18.04 -3.68
C PRO A 122 -12.84 -16.99 -3.37
N ALA A 123 -11.96 -17.29 -2.42
CA ALA A 123 -10.97 -16.35 -1.88
C ALA A 123 -10.12 -15.68 -2.96
N GLY A 124 -9.66 -16.45 -3.93
CA GLY A 124 -8.92 -15.94 -5.06
C GLY A 124 -9.65 -14.85 -5.84
N THR A 125 -10.91 -15.11 -6.17
CA THR A 125 -11.77 -14.20 -6.92
C THR A 125 -12.18 -13.00 -6.06
N VAL A 126 -12.42 -13.20 -4.76
CA VAL A 126 -12.66 -12.11 -3.80
C VAL A 126 -11.46 -11.17 -3.70
N PHE A 127 -10.24 -11.69 -3.57
CA PHE A 127 -9.04 -10.84 -3.53
C PHE A 127 -8.80 -10.10 -4.84
N THR A 128 -9.01 -10.77 -5.97
CA THR A 128 -8.84 -10.18 -7.31
C THR A 128 -9.85 -9.06 -7.57
N SER A 129 -11.12 -9.28 -7.21
CA SER A 129 -12.16 -8.25 -7.31
C SER A 129 -11.94 -7.09 -6.35
N GLU A 130 -11.52 -7.35 -5.10
CA GLU A 130 -11.16 -6.30 -4.15
C GLU A 130 -10.00 -5.45 -4.68
N LEU A 131 -8.96 -6.08 -5.22
CA LEU A 131 -7.83 -5.41 -5.84
C LEU A 131 -8.28 -4.54 -7.02
N HIS A 132 -9.13 -5.08 -7.90
CA HIS A 132 -9.70 -4.36 -9.03
C HIS A 132 -10.48 -3.12 -8.58
N LEU A 133 -11.34 -3.24 -7.57
CA LEU A 133 -12.05 -2.09 -6.99
C LEU A 133 -11.07 -1.06 -6.43
N ARG A 134 -10.08 -1.50 -5.65
CA ARG A 134 -9.07 -0.62 -5.04
C ARG A 134 -8.27 0.17 -6.07
N GLN A 135 -7.85 -0.46 -7.17
CA GLN A 135 -7.12 0.18 -8.26
C GLN A 135 -7.97 1.27 -8.95
N ASN A 136 -9.24 0.96 -9.24
CA ASN A 136 -10.13 1.90 -9.92
C ASN A 136 -10.58 3.08 -9.02
N MET A 137 -10.33 3.00 -7.71
CA MET A 137 -10.56 4.09 -6.76
C MET A 137 -9.31 4.97 -6.52
N VAL A 138 -8.18 4.69 -7.18
CA VAL A 138 -7.00 5.54 -7.09
C VAL A 138 -7.21 6.79 -7.93
N GLU A 139 -7.00 7.95 -7.33
CA GLU A 139 -7.05 9.25 -7.98
C GLU A 139 -5.77 10.05 -7.67
N GLU A 140 -5.53 11.06 -8.48
CA GLU A 140 -4.46 12.03 -8.26
C GLU A 140 -4.98 13.19 -7.41
N PHE A 141 -4.38 13.40 -6.25
CA PHE A 141 -4.67 14.50 -5.35
C PHE A 141 -3.51 15.47 -5.28
N HIS A 142 -3.82 16.76 -5.11
CA HIS A 142 -2.81 17.82 -5.03
C HIS A 142 -3.00 18.64 -3.76
N PHE A 143 -1.90 19.01 -3.11
CA PHE A 143 -1.87 20.01 -2.05
C PHE A 143 -0.49 20.62 -1.91
N GLN A 144 -0.42 21.82 -1.33
CA GLN A 144 0.82 22.56 -1.13
C GLN A 144 1.24 22.57 0.34
N LEU A 145 2.55 22.56 0.61
CA LEU A 145 3.09 22.90 1.92
C LEU A 145 3.03 24.41 2.13
N GLU A 146 2.19 24.83 3.06
CA GLU A 146 1.92 26.24 3.32
C GLU A 146 2.12 26.57 4.80
N ASN A 147 2.59 27.79 5.06
CA ASN A 147 2.61 28.36 6.40
C ASN A 147 1.26 29.01 6.72
N LYS A 148 0.41 28.28 7.44
CA LYS A 148 -0.94 28.74 7.83
C LYS A 148 -0.97 29.46 9.19
N ASN A 149 0.20 29.68 9.81
CA ASN A 149 0.27 30.37 11.09
C ASN A 149 0.03 31.87 10.93
N THR A 150 -0.39 32.52 12.01
CA THR A 150 -0.57 33.98 12.04
C THR A 150 0.75 34.68 11.71
N PRO A 151 0.76 35.61 10.72
CA PRO A 151 1.95 36.37 10.37
C PRO A 151 2.59 37.03 11.59
N LYS A 152 3.94 37.11 11.60
CA LYS A 152 4.77 37.69 12.68
C LYS A 152 4.79 36.92 14.02
N SER A 153 4.13 35.76 14.13
CA SER A 153 4.34 34.86 15.27
C SER A 153 5.72 34.18 15.20
N THR A 154 6.25 33.74 16.34
CA THR A 154 7.50 32.95 16.40
C THR A 154 7.39 31.70 15.53
N GLN A 155 6.26 30.99 15.63
CA GLN A 155 5.96 29.79 14.84
C GLN A 155 5.90 30.09 13.34
N TYR A 156 5.29 31.20 12.93
CA TYR A 156 5.30 31.63 11.53
C TYR A 156 6.72 31.86 11.03
N THR A 157 7.55 32.57 11.80
CA THR A 157 8.92 32.91 11.41
C THR A 157 9.79 31.65 11.31
N ASN A 158 9.69 30.74 12.28
CA ASN A 158 10.37 29.46 12.28
C ASN A 158 9.95 28.60 11.08
N LEU A 159 8.64 28.43 10.88
CA LEU A 159 8.12 27.61 9.79
C LEU A 159 8.50 28.18 8.42
N ALA A 160 8.43 29.50 8.22
CA ALA A 160 8.85 30.13 6.97
C ALA A 160 10.33 29.85 6.65
N ARG A 161 11.22 30.04 7.63
CA ARG A 161 12.67 29.76 7.48
C ARG A 161 12.95 28.28 7.24
N ASN A 162 12.28 27.40 7.97
CA ASN A 162 12.48 25.97 7.86
C ASN A 162 11.93 25.43 6.53
N LEU A 163 10.78 25.93 6.05
CA LEU A 163 10.24 25.57 4.74
C LEU A 163 11.17 25.97 3.59
N GLU A 164 11.80 27.16 3.66
CA GLU A 164 12.80 27.56 2.67
C GLU A 164 13.98 26.57 2.61
N SER A 165 14.40 26.06 3.77
CA SER A 165 15.46 25.06 3.87
C SER A 165 15.02 23.71 3.30
N VAL A 166 13.79 23.29 3.61
CA VAL A 166 13.18 22.05 3.10
C VAL A 166 13.04 22.07 1.58
N MET A 167 12.64 23.20 0.99
CA MET A 167 12.51 23.35 -0.46
C MET A 167 13.83 23.13 -1.20
N LYS A 168 14.97 23.44 -0.57
CA LYS A 168 16.31 23.19 -1.12
C LYS A 168 16.76 21.73 -0.95
N MET A 169 16.04 20.94 -0.16
CA MET A 169 16.36 19.55 0.18
C MET A 169 15.18 18.60 -0.06
N PRO A 170 14.66 18.48 -1.30
CA PRO A 170 13.51 17.60 -1.58
C PRO A 170 13.74 16.13 -1.18
N GLN A 171 15.00 15.71 -1.10
CA GLN A 171 15.36 14.32 -0.76
C GLN A 171 15.01 13.91 0.67
N ILE A 172 14.71 14.85 1.58
CA ILE A 172 14.26 14.53 2.94
C ILE A 172 12.97 13.70 2.95
N PHE A 173 12.16 13.80 1.89
CA PHE A 173 10.91 13.07 1.76
C PHE A 173 11.09 11.65 1.21
N ARG A 174 12.28 11.27 0.70
CA ARG A 174 12.52 9.93 0.11
C ARG A 174 12.14 8.78 1.03
N PRO A 175 12.50 8.77 2.33
CA PRO A 175 12.13 7.66 3.21
C PRO A 175 10.62 7.51 3.37
N MET A 176 9.91 8.64 3.48
CA MET A 176 8.46 8.67 3.57
C MET A 176 7.80 8.20 2.26
N GLN A 177 8.25 8.73 1.11
CA GLN A 177 7.80 8.29 -0.21
C GLN A 177 7.99 6.79 -0.42
N TRP A 178 9.18 6.27 -0.09
CA TRP A 178 9.50 4.85 -0.17
C TRP A 178 8.59 4.01 0.72
N ARG A 179 8.35 4.43 1.97
CA ARG A 179 7.48 3.70 2.89
C ARG A 179 6.05 3.65 2.38
N TRP A 180 5.49 4.78 1.94
CA TRP A 180 4.12 4.85 1.40
C TRP A 180 3.97 4.03 0.12
N GLN A 181 4.94 4.11 -0.78
CA GLN A 181 4.92 3.37 -2.04
C GLN A 181 5.02 1.86 -1.80
N ASN A 182 5.90 1.41 -0.91
CA ASN A 182 6.05 -0.02 -0.67
C ASN A 182 4.93 -0.57 0.21
N GLN A 183 4.63 0.06 1.35
CA GLN A 183 3.69 -0.51 2.33
C GLN A 183 2.21 -0.30 1.98
N LYS A 184 1.90 0.83 1.34
CA LYS A 184 0.53 1.27 1.10
C LYS A 184 0.22 1.49 -0.37
N GLN A 185 1.21 1.32 -1.24
CA GLN A 185 1.07 1.47 -2.69
C GLN A 185 0.63 2.87 -3.10
N VAL A 186 0.98 3.86 -2.28
CA VAL A 186 0.67 5.27 -2.51
C VAL A 186 1.89 5.93 -3.11
N ILE A 187 1.73 6.55 -4.28
CA ILE A 187 2.82 7.28 -4.94
C ILE A 187 2.71 8.74 -4.54
N ILE A 188 3.76 9.27 -3.92
CA ILE A 188 3.86 10.67 -3.49
C ILE A 188 4.97 11.33 -4.29
N THR A 189 4.64 12.36 -5.05
CA THR A 189 5.60 13.20 -5.77
C THR A 189 5.67 14.55 -5.06
N VAL A 190 6.89 15.01 -4.77
CA VAL A 190 7.13 16.31 -4.13
C VAL A 190 7.92 17.17 -5.09
N ASN A 191 7.32 18.29 -5.50
CA ASN A 191 7.90 19.24 -6.44
C ASN A 191 8.18 20.56 -5.71
N CYS A 192 9.46 20.78 -5.39
CA CYS A 192 9.92 22.02 -4.78
C CYS A 192 10.36 23.00 -5.87
N ASN A 193 9.71 24.16 -5.97
CA ASN A 193 10.12 25.24 -6.86
C ASN A 193 10.68 26.40 -6.03
N THR A 194 11.99 26.59 -6.12
CA THR A 194 12.72 27.65 -5.39
C THR A 194 12.39 29.05 -5.92
N SER A 195 11.99 29.18 -7.18
CA SER A 195 11.66 30.47 -7.81
C SER A 195 10.31 31.00 -7.34
N THR A 196 9.29 30.14 -7.29
CA THR A 196 7.94 30.49 -6.81
C THR A 196 7.78 30.33 -5.30
N LYS A 197 8.79 29.78 -4.62
CA LYS A 197 8.76 29.41 -3.21
C LYS A 197 7.61 28.47 -2.83
N THR A 198 7.29 27.55 -3.72
CA THR A 198 6.23 26.55 -3.53
C THR A 198 6.83 25.14 -3.37
N CYS A 199 6.11 24.31 -2.63
CA CYS A 199 6.39 22.89 -2.51
C CYS A 199 5.07 22.16 -2.71
N ASP A 200 4.86 21.72 -3.94
CA ASP A 200 3.62 21.09 -4.39
C ASP A 200 3.73 19.59 -4.24
N ILE A 201 2.70 18.98 -3.67
CA ILE A 201 2.65 17.55 -3.37
C ILE A 201 1.51 16.93 -4.16
N THR A 202 1.87 15.97 -5.00
CA THR A 202 0.94 15.15 -5.76
C THR A 202 0.90 13.76 -5.15
N VAL A 203 -0.29 13.23 -4.89
CA VAL A 203 -0.51 11.92 -4.27
C VAL A 203 -1.45 11.10 -5.12
N ASN A 204 -0.95 9.99 -5.67
CA ASN A 204 -1.79 8.99 -6.33
C ASN A 204 -2.17 7.93 -5.30
N ALA A 205 -3.42 8.01 -4.84
CA ALA A 205 -3.92 7.15 -3.78
C ALA A 205 -5.44 7.00 -3.84
N ARG A 206 -5.96 6.09 -3.02
CA ARG A 206 -7.33 6.13 -2.54
C ARG A 206 -7.56 7.33 -1.62
N ASN A 207 -8.79 7.86 -1.55
CA ASN A 207 -9.09 9.00 -0.68
C ASN A 207 -8.73 8.72 0.78
N SER A 208 -9.04 7.52 1.30
CA SER A 208 -8.72 7.16 2.68
C SER A 208 -7.22 7.27 2.99
N GLU A 209 -6.38 6.85 2.06
CA GLU A 209 -4.92 6.90 2.22
C GLU A 209 -4.37 8.30 1.97
N TYR A 210 -4.94 9.05 1.02
CA TYR A 210 -4.63 10.46 0.82
C TYR A 210 -4.82 11.27 2.11
N GLN A 211 -5.92 11.05 2.86
CA GLN A 211 -6.13 11.73 4.15
C GLN A 211 -5.03 11.38 5.17
N ASN A 212 -4.53 10.14 5.16
CA ASN A 212 -3.43 9.74 6.05
C ASN A 212 -2.11 10.41 5.66
N VAL A 213 -1.80 10.49 4.36
CA VAL A 213 -0.64 11.22 3.84
C VAL A 213 -0.73 12.70 4.23
N LYS A 214 -1.90 13.33 4.04
CA LYS A 214 -2.11 14.74 4.40
C LYS A 214 -1.89 14.99 5.89
N LYS A 215 -2.35 14.09 6.76
CA LYS A 215 -2.10 14.15 8.21
C LYS A 215 -0.62 14.05 8.55
N GLU A 216 0.13 13.20 7.86
CA GLU A 216 1.56 13.07 8.08
C GLU A 216 2.32 14.34 7.67
N PHE A 217 2.03 14.92 6.50
CA PHE A 217 2.60 16.21 6.12
C PHE A 217 2.19 17.34 7.07
N ALA A 218 0.96 17.35 7.57
CA ALA A 218 0.54 18.30 8.60
C ALA A 218 1.32 18.11 9.91
N SER A 219 1.59 16.87 10.32
CA SER A 219 2.42 16.58 11.49
C SER A 219 3.87 17.03 11.27
N PHE A 220 4.40 16.86 10.06
CA PHE A 220 5.72 17.37 9.68
C PHE A 220 5.77 18.91 9.76
N LEU A 221 4.79 19.62 9.21
CA LEU A 221 4.68 21.08 9.32
C LEU A 221 4.60 21.55 10.79
N ARG A 222 3.83 20.82 11.61
CA ARG A 222 3.74 21.08 13.05
C ARG A 222 5.05 20.86 13.79
N TRP A 223 5.85 19.89 13.38
CA TRP A 223 7.20 19.74 13.93
C TRP A 223 8.12 20.89 13.48
N LEU A 224 8.03 21.30 12.21
CA LEU A 224 8.85 22.38 11.66
C LEU A 224 8.63 23.75 12.31
N GLN A 225 7.39 24.10 12.69
CA GLN A 225 7.09 25.39 13.32
C GLN A 225 7.69 25.51 14.73
N ASP A 226 7.85 24.39 15.43
CA ASP A 226 8.38 24.32 16.80
C ASP A 226 9.92 24.10 16.79
N CYS A 227 10.52 23.83 15.63
CA CYS A 227 11.96 23.68 15.47
C CYS A 227 12.67 25.03 15.33
N ALA A 228 13.77 25.20 16.07
CA ALA A 228 14.59 26.40 16.01
C ALA A 228 15.15 26.64 14.59
N VAL A 229 15.93 25.72 13.99
CA VAL A 229 16.43 25.83 12.60
C VAL A 229 16.77 24.45 12.04
N ILE A 230 16.30 24.13 10.83
CA ILE A 230 16.88 23.03 10.04
C ILE A 230 18.11 23.54 9.30
N ARG A 231 19.28 22.95 9.58
CA ARG A 231 20.51 23.28 8.87
C ARG A 231 20.59 22.51 7.56
N HIS A 232 20.95 23.22 6.50
CA HIS A 232 21.25 22.61 5.20
C HIS A 232 22.64 21.93 5.27
N PRO A 233 22.85 20.74 4.67
CA PRO A 233 24.14 20.04 4.72
C PRO A 233 25.29 20.86 4.09
N ASN A 234 25.00 21.74 3.13
CA ASN A 234 25.97 22.68 2.56
C ASN A 234 26.04 24.04 3.27
N SER A 235 25.56 24.18 4.51
CA SER A 235 25.58 25.47 5.23
C SER A 235 26.94 25.84 5.84
N GLY A 236 27.97 25.01 5.65
CA GLY A 236 29.35 25.34 6.02
C GLY A 236 29.59 25.60 7.51
N LYS A 237 28.72 25.08 8.39
CA LYS A 237 28.87 25.09 9.85
C LYS A 237 28.72 23.70 10.42
#